data_AF-A0A662K7Y6-F1
#
_entry.id   AF-A0A662K7Y6-F1
#
_cell.length_a   1.000
_cell.length_b   1.000
_cell.length_c   1.000
_cell.angle_alpha   90.00
_cell.angle_beta   90.00
_cell.angle_gamma   90.00
#
_symmetry.space_group_name_H-M   'P 1'
#
loop_
_entity.id
_entity.type
_entity.pdbx_description
1 polymer ?
#
loop_
_entity_poly.entity_id
_entity_poly.type
_entity_poly.pdbx_seq_one_letter_code
_entity_poly.pdbx_strand_id
1 'polypeptide(L)'
;MNTGYPISIASFDEEHKSLWKSWKVWVPVVLLTTTGFGIALAYALTNDRTPPQIQGLAWEPTRIVNDKIYDIAVGFNASDDKSPIASATLILKPVDYRDRFIGQYGMRPEDYYIVFPNDTRAIQLTPVDGEFDEKQEEFVAPIQNITGGVEYRIIAFVKDSAGNERVVEIKTPYIRQFENFGRQLYEKGIIVGASYMPWDFKSTPMKDNYIPLLGRYDTLDDIVQWKHIDWAGYAGINVFFIDGEYVFSAGTDRYNVPTKFLEKGMKVGVFFGPTWRYKRGTNPNFPEWAVDLNDPHNFNKFISDFVRIGDWSLHPNYIKISGRPVVFIYESGAFFNESKAFRRAIRGFEMRTAEKPFILADEIPEIPYTPTDVGYVFPFKDFSVIDGLTGWAGLHNREKSEWITNYEKFYDRQLNIWKKFADEKKLFFVPTLIPGYDDSYSWGPSLPPIKRSPQLFEERLKIAIRYTSNNQIKMIRIDTWNDFGEWTFIEPSVHEGFAYLNVLRNFLEENFSEKE
;
A
#
# COMPACT_ATOMS: atom_id res chain seq x y z
N MET A 1 65.98 7.28 18.71
CA MET A 1 66.98 6.23 18.46
C MET A 1 66.47 5.47 17.24
N ASN A 2 66.82 5.81 15.99
CA ASN A 2 68.13 5.69 15.31
C ASN A 2 68.84 4.40 15.75
N THR A 3 69.05 3.40 14.87
CA THR A 3 69.82 3.36 13.61
C THR A 3 69.20 2.32 12.64
N GLY A 4 69.39 2.21 11.32
CA GLY A 4 70.20 2.87 10.29
C GLY A 4 70.32 1.95 9.04
N TYR A 5 69.82 2.39 7.88
CA TYR A 5 70.43 2.46 6.51
C TYR A 5 71.17 1.24 5.87
N PRO A 6 71.51 1.27 4.54
CA PRO A 6 70.80 1.71 3.31
C PRO A 6 70.98 0.72 2.11
N ILE A 7 70.48 1.06 0.90
CA ILE A 7 71.06 0.90 -0.47
C ILE A 7 69.99 1.38 -1.50
N SER A 8 70.09 2.60 -2.08
CA SER A 8 70.61 3.00 -3.41
C SER A 8 69.79 2.53 -4.63
N ILE A 9 68.92 3.36 -5.23
CA ILE A 9 69.11 4.40 -6.29
C ILE A 9 69.46 3.86 -7.69
N ALA A 10 68.54 4.05 -8.65
CA ALA A 10 68.80 4.63 -9.96
C ALA A 10 67.49 5.18 -10.55
N SER A 11 67.60 6.27 -11.30
CA SER A 11 66.60 7.29 -11.61
C SER A 11 66.64 7.68 -13.10
N PHE A 12 65.62 8.44 -13.55
CA PHE A 12 65.48 9.23 -14.80
C PHE A 12 65.07 8.45 -16.07
N ASP A 13 64.29 8.98 -17.03
CA ASP A 13 63.30 10.07 -17.11
C ASP A 13 62.66 10.04 -18.53
N GLU A 14 61.52 10.71 -18.66
CA GLU A 14 60.88 11.38 -19.80
C GLU A 14 60.74 10.81 -21.25
N GLU A 15 59.49 10.99 -21.72
CA GLU A 15 58.99 11.42 -23.04
C GLU A 15 59.77 11.11 -24.33
N HIS A 16 59.09 10.52 -25.34
CA HIS A 16 59.06 11.09 -26.70
C HIS A 16 57.98 10.51 -27.63
N LYS A 17 57.55 11.42 -28.52
CA LYS A 17 56.57 11.35 -29.59
C LYS A 17 57.02 10.57 -30.84
N SER A 18 56.07 9.88 -31.46
CA SER A 18 55.73 9.84 -32.90
C SER A 18 56.63 9.17 -33.97
N LEU A 19 55.92 8.52 -34.90
CA LEU A 19 56.13 8.37 -36.36
C LEU A 19 56.69 7.05 -36.97
N TRP A 20 55.76 6.30 -37.58
CA TRP A 20 55.73 5.79 -38.99
C TRP A 20 56.65 4.68 -39.52
N LYS A 21 56.07 3.97 -40.51
CA LYS A 21 56.56 2.92 -41.46
C LYS A 21 56.52 1.50 -40.90
N SER A 22 56.09 0.46 -41.63
CA SER A 22 55.68 0.22 -43.02
C SER A 22 54.81 -1.06 -42.99
N TRP A 23 54.19 -1.52 -44.07
CA TRP A 23 54.67 -2.68 -44.85
C TRP A 23 53.91 -2.71 -46.19
N LYS A 24 54.63 -2.96 -47.28
CA LYS A 24 54.12 -3.20 -48.64
C LYS A 24 54.33 -4.66 -48.99
N VAL A 25 53.33 -5.31 -49.58
CA VAL A 25 53.52 -6.47 -50.47
C VAL A 25 52.59 -6.29 -51.68
N TRP A 26 53.16 -6.47 -52.88
CA TRP A 26 52.51 -6.43 -54.20
C TRP A 26 51.94 -7.82 -54.57
N VAL A 27 50.92 -7.98 -55.44
CA VAL A 27 50.95 -8.16 -56.93
C VAL A 27 49.57 -8.83 -57.28
N PRO A 28 48.98 -8.86 -58.51
CA PRO A 28 48.94 -7.94 -59.66
C PRO A 28 47.51 -7.49 -60.06
N VAL A 29 47.44 -6.48 -60.92
CA VAL A 29 46.25 -6.06 -61.68
C VAL A 29 46.10 -6.92 -62.94
N VAL A 30 44.90 -7.45 -63.17
CA VAL A 30 44.44 -7.95 -64.49
C VAL A 30 43.29 -7.05 -64.94
N LEU A 31 43.45 -6.47 -66.14
CA LEU A 31 42.41 -5.70 -66.83
C LEU A 31 41.21 -6.59 -67.21
N LEU A 32 40.00 -6.07 -67.02
CA LEU A 32 38.84 -6.40 -67.85
C LEU A 32 37.92 -5.19 -67.93
N THR A 33 38.01 -4.48 -69.05
CA THR A 33 37.03 -3.52 -69.54
C THR A 33 35.77 -4.25 -69.97
N THR A 34 34.61 -3.92 -69.37
CA THR A 34 33.31 -4.05 -70.07
C THR A 34 32.39 -2.92 -69.65
N THR A 35 31.97 -2.16 -70.64
CA THR A 35 30.85 -1.21 -70.63
C THR A 35 29.52 -1.94 -70.47
N GLY A 36 28.64 -1.47 -69.59
CA GLY A 36 27.27 -2.03 -69.51
C GLY A 36 26.46 -1.47 -68.34
N PHE A 37 25.44 -0.68 -68.67
CA PHE A 37 24.38 -0.15 -67.82
C PHE A 37 23.76 -1.15 -66.83
N GLY A 38 23.45 -0.68 -65.62
CA GLY A 38 22.63 -1.40 -64.64
C GLY A 38 22.65 -0.76 -63.26
N ILE A 39 22.05 0.42 -63.15
CA ILE A 39 21.62 1.16 -61.93
C ILE A 39 22.00 0.47 -60.61
N ALA A 40 23.17 0.81 -60.09
CA ALA A 40 23.52 0.62 -58.69
C ALA A 40 23.14 1.89 -57.93
N LEU A 41 22.30 1.71 -56.90
CA LEU A 41 22.08 2.59 -55.76
C LEU A 41 21.97 4.10 -56.05
N ALA A 42 20.76 4.53 -56.38
CA ALA A 42 20.28 5.84 -55.97
C ALA A 42 19.65 5.75 -54.57
N TYR A 43 20.42 5.36 -53.54
CA TYR A 43 20.20 5.96 -52.23
C TYR A 43 20.84 7.34 -52.34
N ALA A 44 20.13 8.25 -52.99
CA ALA A 44 20.41 9.65 -52.85
C ALA A 44 20.42 9.91 -51.34
N LEU A 45 21.55 10.36 -50.82
CA LEU A 45 21.63 11.09 -49.58
C LEU A 45 20.61 12.23 -49.71
N THR A 46 19.35 11.98 -49.35
CA THR A 46 18.44 13.04 -48.96
C THR A 46 19.21 13.75 -47.85
N ASN A 47 19.58 15.01 -48.07
CA ASN A 47 20.27 15.83 -47.08
C ASN A 47 19.24 16.25 -46.01
N ASP A 48 18.54 15.25 -45.52
CA ASP A 48 17.49 15.34 -44.56
C ASP A 48 18.12 15.17 -43.18
N ARG A 49 17.94 16.22 -42.40
CA ARG A 49 18.45 16.35 -41.03
C ARG A 49 17.32 16.64 -40.06
N THR A 50 16.07 16.63 -40.56
CA THR A 50 14.90 16.81 -39.74
C THR A 50 14.58 15.46 -39.12
N PRO A 51 14.47 15.33 -37.79
CA PRO A 51 13.98 14.10 -37.20
C PRO A 51 12.49 13.88 -37.53
N PRO A 52 12.04 12.62 -37.64
CA PRO A 52 10.63 12.32 -37.79
C PRO A 52 9.82 12.85 -36.60
N GLN A 53 8.54 13.09 -36.81
CA GLN A 53 7.58 13.42 -35.76
C GLN A 53 6.86 12.16 -35.30
N ILE A 54 6.51 12.10 -34.02
CA ILE A 54 5.64 11.08 -33.43
C ILE A 54 4.44 11.81 -32.83
N GLN A 55 3.24 11.47 -33.27
CA GLN A 55 1.99 12.11 -32.88
C GLN A 55 1.00 11.08 -32.34
N GLY A 56 0.21 11.48 -31.33
CA GLY A 56 -0.89 10.66 -30.81
C GLY A 56 -0.46 9.42 -30.02
N LEU A 57 0.77 9.38 -29.48
CA LEU A 57 1.18 8.27 -28.61
C LEU A 57 0.23 8.13 -27.42
N ALA A 58 -0.51 7.02 -27.42
CA ALA A 58 -1.52 6.71 -26.42
C ALA A 58 -1.59 5.20 -26.19
N TRP A 59 -2.24 4.82 -25.09
CA TRP A 59 -2.48 3.42 -24.75
C TRP A 59 -3.85 3.26 -24.12
N GLU A 60 -4.39 2.05 -24.24
CA GLU A 60 -5.64 1.65 -23.58
C GLU A 60 -5.57 0.19 -23.10
N PRO A 61 -6.23 -0.16 -21.98
CA PRO A 61 -6.28 -1.53 -21.51
C PRO A 61 -7.17 -2.40 -22.41
N THR A 62 -6.69 -3.59 -22.76
CA THR A 62 -7.41 -4.57 -23.60
C THR A 62 -7.80 -5.85 -22.85
N ARG A 63 -7.15 -6.15 -21.71
CA ARG A 63 -7.59 -7.19 -20.77
C ARG A 63 -7.42 -6.74 -19.33
N ILE A 64 -8.53 -6.67 -18.60
CA ILE A 64 -8.59 -6.37 -17.17
C ILE A 64 -9.26 -7.53 -16.46
N VAL A 65 -8.63 -8.05 -15.40
CA VAL A 65 -9.22 -9.05 -14.51
C VAL A 65 -9.13 -8.50 -13.09
N ASN A 66 -10.28 -8.31 -12.43
CA ASN A 66 -10.36 -7.83 -11.04
C ASN A 66 -9.42 -6.63 -10.74
N ASP A 67 -9.58 -5.55 -11.51
CA ASP A 67 -8.76 -4.31 -11.46
C ASP A 67 -7.29 -4.43 -11.89
N LYS A 68 -6.78 -5.64 -12.18
CA LYS A 68 -5.45 -5.81 -12.75
C LYS A 68 -5.50 -5.72 -14.27
N ILE A 69 -4.73 -4.78 -14.83
CA ILE A 69 -4.51 -4.67 -16.28
C ILE A 69 -3.43 -5.68 -16.66
N TYR A 70 -3.81 -6.70 -17.42
CA TYR A 70 -2.86 -7.67 -17.96
C TYR A 70 -2.39 -7.25 -19.36
N ASP A 71 -3.27 -6.69 -20.18
CA ASP A 71 -2.95 -6.38 -21.57
C ASP A 71 -3.33 -4.94 -21.89
N ILE A 72 -2.51 -4.29 -22.73
CA ILE A 72 -2.76 -2.96 -23.30
C ILE A 72 -2.53 -2.99 -24.81
N ALA A 73 -3.18 -2.07 -25.53
CA ALA A 73 -2.81 -1.70 -26.88
C ALA A 73 -2.16 -0.30 -26.85
N VAL A 74 -1.08 -0.13 -27.59
CA VAL A 74 -0.39 1.16 -27.74
C VAL A 74 -0.44 1.58 -29.20
N GLY A 75 -0.85 2.82 -29.48
CA GLY A 75 -0.96 3.35 -30.83
C GLY A 75 -0.27 4.71 -30.98
N PHE A 76 0.28 4.97 -32.17
CA PHE A 76 0.80 6.29 -32.57
C PHE A 76 1.02 6.38 -34.08
N ASN A 77 1.12 7.61 -34.58
CA ASN A 77 1.54 7.91 -35.96
C ASN A 77 2.96 8.48 -35.97
N ALA A 78 3.77 8.06 -36.93
CA ALA A 78 5.04 8.70 -37.22
C ALA A 78 4.98 9.38 -38.59
N SER A 79 5.64 10.52 -38.75
CA SER A 79 5.68 11.22 -40.03
C SER A 79 6.97 12.02 -40.22
N ASP A 80 7.49 12.06 -41.43
CA ASP A 80 8.64 12.88 -41.82
C ASP A 80 8.36 13.70 -43.10
N ASP A 81 9.01 14.85 -43.26
CA ASP A 81 8.76 15.74 -44.40
C ASP A 81 9.43 15.26 -45.70
N LYS A 82 10.53 14.51 -45.60
CA LYS A 82 11.41 14.19 -46.73
C LYS A 82 11.68 12.71 -46.91
N SER A 83 11.92 11.97 -45.84
CA SER A 83 12.42 10.60 -45.87
C SER A 83 11.34 9.63 -45.38
N PRO A 84 11.15 8.45 -46.01
CA PRO A 84 10.29 7.41 -45.46
C PRO A 84 10.73 7.00 -44.04
N ILE A 85 9.77 6.53 -43.24
CA ILE A 85 10.10 5.91 -41.97
C ILE A 85 10.81 4.57 -42.24
N ALA A 86 11.88 4.27 -41.51
CA ALA A 86 12.68 3.07 -41.74
C ALA A 86 12.59 2.04 -40.62
N SER A 87 12.31 2.47 -39.39
CA SER A 87 12.07 1.55 -38.27
C SER A 87 11.33 2.25 -37.13
N ALA A 88 10.57 1.46 -36.37
CA ALA A 88 9.96 1.89 -35.14
C ALA A 88 10.12 0.80 -34.07
N THR A 89 10.47 1.20 -32.85
CA THR A 89 10.58 0.33 -31.69
C THR A 89 9.74 0.93 -30.55
N LEU A 90 8.90 0.09 -29.94
CA LEU A 90 8.20 0.43 -28.72
C LEU A 90 8.89 -0.20 -27.52
N ILE A 91 9.13 0.58 -26.46
CA ILE A 91 9.70 0.08 -25.22
C ILE A 91 8.72 0.33 -24.08
N LEU A 92 8.28 -0.74 -23.42
CA LEU A 92 7.61 -0.67 -22.12
C LEU A 92 8.68 -0.84 -21.05
N LYS A 93 8.84 0.15 -20.17
CA LYS A 93 9.89 0.13 -19.14
C LYS A 93 9.32 0.53 -17.77
N PRO A 94 9.43 -0.31 -16.72
CA PRO A 94 9.11 0.10 -15.36
C PRO A 94 9.81 1.39 -14.96
N VAL A 95 9.11 2.25 -14.22
CA VAL A 95 9.74 3.40 -13.57
C VAL A 95 10.69 2.90 -12.49
N ASP A 96 11.88 3.50 -12.45
CA ASP A 96 12.92 3.18 -11.48
C ASP A 96 12.73 4.02 -10.22
N TYR A 97 12.58 3.36 -9.08
CA TYR A 97 12.41 3.99 -7.76
C TYR A 97 13.60 3.75 -6.82
N ARG A 98 14.73 3.24 -7.31
CA ARG A 98 15.89 2.91 -6.45
C ARG A 98 16.36 4.09 -5.61
N ASP A 99 16.52 5.27 -6.21
CA ASP A 99 16.94 6.47 -5.47
C ASP A 99 15.99 6.83 -4.32
N ARG A 100 14.69 6.54 -4.47
CA ARG A 100 13.69 6.76 -3.45
C ARG A 100 13.70 5.67 -2.38
N PHE A 101 13.49 4.41 -2.75
CA PHE A 101 13.31 3.35 -1.76
C PHE A 101 14.63 2.88 -1.18
N ILE A 102 15.67 2.66 -1.99
CA ILE A 102 17.00 2.30 -1.48
C ILE A 102 17.67 3.55 -0.87
N GLY A 103 17.65 4.66 -1.60
CA GLY A 103 18.37 5.88 -1.19
C GLY A 103 17.74 6.61 0.00
N GLN A 104 16.43 6.83 0.01
CA GLN A 104 15.75 7.63 1.04
C GLN A 104 15.12 6.79 2.16
N TYR A 105 14.54 5.64 1.82
CA TYR A 105 13.87 4.78 2.80
C TYR A 105 14.74 3.63 3.32
N GLY A 106 15.96 3.47 2.80
CA GLY A 106 16.89 2.44 3.28
C GLY A 106 16.42 1.01 3.00
N MET A 107 15.61 0.82 1.95
CA MET A 107 15.29 -0.50 1.40
C MET A 107 16.59 -1.24 1.04
N ARG A 108 16.66 -2.55 1.32
CA ARG A 108 17.84 -3.33 0.91
C ARG A 108 17.86 -3.49 -0.62
N PRO A 109 19.01 -3.29 -1.30
CA PRO A 109 19.09 -3.41 -2.75
C PRO A 109 18.61 -4.76 -3.31
N GLU A 110 18.85 -5.85 -2.58
CA GLU A 110 18.42 -7.20 -2.94
C GLU A 110 16.90 -7.39 -2.91
N ASP A 111 16.17 -6.58 -2.15
CA ASP A 111 14.71 -6.64 -2.07
C ASP A 111 14.03 -5.86 -3.20
N TYR A 112 14.77 -5.02 -3.94
CA TYR A 112 14.19 -4.08 -4.89
C TYR A 112 13.30 -4.76 -5.92
N TYR A 113 13.77 -5.84 -6.56
CA TYR A 113 13.00 -6.56 -7.58
C TYR A 113 11.95 -7.51 -7.01
N ILE A 114 11.96 -7.77 -5.70
CA ILE A 114 10.87 -8.47 -5.00
C ILE A 114 9.65 -7.54 -4.93
N VAL A 115 9.89 -6.26 -4.64
CA VAL A 115 8.84 -5.24 -4.51
C VAL A 115 8.47 -4.61 -5.85
N PHE A 116 9.44 -4.27 -6.70
CA PHE A 116 9.25 -3.56 -7.96
C PHE A 116 9.73 -4.43 -9.13
N PRO A 117 8.86 -5.29 -9.70
CA PRO A 117 9.25 -6.22 -10.74
C PRO A 117 9.84 -5.52 -11.97
N ASN A 118 10.88 -6.11 -12.55
CA ASN A 118 11.42 -5.65 -13.82
C ASN A 118 10.71 -6.36 -14.98
N ASP A 119 9.81 -5.63 -15.64
CA ASP A 119 9.09 -6.08 -16.82
C ASP A 119 9.37 -5.14 -18.01
N THR A 120 10.66 -5.01 -18.36
CA THR A 120 11.10 -4.22 -19.51
C THR A 120 10.94 -5.03 -20.79
N ARG A 121 10.28 -4.44 -21.80
CA ARG A 121 10.03 -5.07 -23.09
C ARG A 121 10.40 -4.11 -24.21
N ALA A 122 11.08 -4.61 -25.23
CA ALA A 122 11.34 -3.88 -26.47
C ALA A 122 10.68 -4.66 -27.61
N ILE A 123 9.83 -3.97 -28.37
CA ILE A 123 9.00 -4.56 -29.42
C ILE A 123 9.35 -3.82 -30.71
N GLN A 124 9.87 -4.56 -31.68
CA GLN A 124 10.03 -4.04 -33.02
C GLN A 124 8.65 -3.97 -33.67
N LEU A 125 8.32 -2.81 -34.22
CA LEU A 125 7.02 -2.56 -34.82
C LEU A 125 7.11 -2.73 -36.34
N THR A 126 5.99 -3.11 -36.91
CA THR A 126 5.72 -3.01 -38.34
C THR A 126 4.58 -2.02 -38.51
N PRO A 127 4.59 -1.17 -39.55
CA PRO A 127 3.45 -0.32 -39.86
C PRO A 127 2.18 -1.14 -40.08
N VAL A 128 1.02 -0.51 -39.92
CA VAL A 128 -0.29 -1.18 -40.00
C VAL A 128 -0.55 -1.80 -41.38
N ASP A 129 -0.02 -1.21 -42.45
CA ASP A 129 -0.09 -1.74 -43.81
C ASP A 129 0.95 -2.84 -44.11
N GLY A 130 1.96 -2.98 -43.24
CA GLY A 130 2.95 -4.05 -43.27
C GLY A 130 4.32 -3.66 -43.85
N GLU A 131 4.48 -2.46 -44.42
CA GLU A 131 5.71 -2.06 -45.11
C GLU A 131 6.22 -0.71 -44.61
N PHE A 132 7.54 -0.49 -44.66
CA PHE A 132 8.18 0.78 -44.31
C PHE A 132 8.53 1.52 -45.60
N ASP A 133 7.52 2.03 -46.28
CA ASP A 133 7.66 2.67 -47.60
C ASP A 133 7.04 4.08 -47.67
N GLU A 134 6.31 4.49 -46.62
CA GLU A 134 5.66 5.79 -46.55
C GLU A 134 6.45 6.79 -45.69
N LYS A 135 6.20 8.08 -45.97
CA LYS A 135 6.65 9.18 -45.12
C LYS A 135 5.83 9.29 -43.85
N GLN A 136 4.65 8.68 -43.81
CA GLN A 136 3.75 8.68 -42.69
C GLN A 136 3.32 7.24 -42.43
N GLU A 137 3.62 6.74 -41.25
CA GLU A 137 3.31 5.37 -40.85
C GLU A 137 2.44 5.36 -39.60
N GLU A 138 1.47 4.45 -39.56
CA GLU A 138 0.66 4.18 -38.38
C GLU A 138 1.15 2.91 -37.68
N PHE A 139 1.20 2.93 -36.35
CA PHE A 139 1.63 1.80 -35.54
C PHE A 139 0.62 1.46 -34.46
N VAL A 140 0.34 0.15 -34.31
CA VAL A 140 -0.43 -0.40 -33.20
C VAL A 140 0.29 -1.63 -32.65
N ALA A 141 0.53 -1.66 -31.33
CA ALA A 141 1.27 -2.72 -30.67
C ALA A 141 0.51 -3.28 -29.46
N PRO A 142 0.11 -4.57 -29.47
CA PRO A 142 -0.41 -5.22 -28.29
C PRO A 142 0.74 -5.58 -27.33
N ILE A 143 0.55 -5.33 -26.03
CA ILE A 143 1.44 -5.78 -24.97
C ILE A 143 0.61 -6.60 -23.98
N GLN A 144 0.95 -7.88 -23.83
CA GLN A 144 0.13 -8.85 -23.07
C GLN A 144 0.84 -9.40 -21.84
N ASN A 145 0.10 -9.76 -20.80
CA ASN A 145 0.63 -10.32 -19.54
C ASN A 145 1.62 -9.39 -18.83
N ILE A 146 1.28 -8.10 -18.71
CA ILE A 146 2.01 -7.12 -17.91
C ILE A 146 2.04 -7.57 -16.45
N THR A 147 3.23 -7.48 -15.85
CA THR A 147 3.47 -7.94 -14.49
C THR A 147 2.82 -7.03 -13.47
N GLY A 148 2.93 -5.71 -13.67
CA GLY A 148 2.43 -4.69 -12.76
C GLY A 148 3.31 -4.49 -11.53
N GLY A 149 2.74 -3.84 -10.52
CA GLY A 149 3.40 -3.43 -9.29
C GLY A 149 4.16 -2.12 -9.42
N VAL A 150 4.03 -1.42 -10.54
CA VAL A 150 4.81 -0.23 -10.89
C VAL A 150 4.00 0.65 -11.84
N GLU A 151 4.37 1.92 -11.91
CA GLU A 151 4.12 2.74 -13.09
C GLU A 151 5.12 2.35 -14.21
N TYR A 152 4.71 2.50 -15.47
CA TYR A 152 5.53 2.22 -16.64
C TYR A 152 5.73 3.48 -17.49
N ARG A 153 6.87 3.53 -18.18
CA ARG A 153 7.17 4.45 -19.28
C ARG A 153 6.93 3.69 -20.58
N ILE A 154 6.08 4.23 -21.45
CA ILE A 154 5.86 3.73 -22.81
C ILE A 154 6.61 4.67 -23.74
N ILE A 155 7.66 4.15 -24.38
CA ILE A 155 8.63 4.92 -25.15
C ILE A 155 8.54 4.47 -26.60
N ALA A 156 8.15 5.37 -27.50
CA ALA A 156 8.21 5.16 -28.94
C ALA A 156 9.51 5.76 -29.48
N PHE A 157 10.32 4.92 -30.12
CA PHE A 157 11.54 5.29 -30.82
C PHE A 157 11.30 5.06 -32.32
N VAL A 158 11.48 6.10 -33.14
CA VAL A 158 11.30 6.02 -34.60
C VAL A 158 12.53 6.57 -35.30
N LYS A 159 12.91 5.92 -36.39
CA LYS A 159 14.03 6.32 -37.25
C LYS A 159 13.58 6.38 -38.70
N ASP A 160 13.96 7.42 -39.41
CA ASP A 160 13.73 7.56 -40.85
C ASP A 160 14.83 6.90 -41.70
N SER A 161 14.65 6.86 -43.01
CA SER A 161 15.63 6.30 -43.94
C SER A 161 16.90 7.14 -44.11
N ALA A 162 16.90 8.41 -43.70
CA ALA A 162 18.07 9.29 -43.68
C ALA A 162 18.93 9.08 -42.40
N GLY A 163 18.40 8.33 -41.44
CA GLY A 163 19.04 7.97 -40.19
C GLY A 163 18.74 8.92 -39.03
N ASN A 164 17.81 9.87 -39.18
CA ASN A 164 17.38 10.74 -38.08
C ASN A 164 16.44 9.99 -37.14
N GLU A 165 16.51 10.31 -35.85
CA GLU A 165 15.87 9.56 -34.78
C GLU A 165 14.98 10.47 -33.92
N ARG A 166 13.82 9.97 -33.51
CA ARG A 166 12.89 10.62 -32.60
C ARG A 166 12.47 9.69 -31.49
N VAL A 167 12.36 10.25 -30.28
CA VAL A 167 11.82 9.55 -29.11
C VAL A 167 10.68 10.37 -28.52
N VAL A 168 9.55 9.73 -28.27
CA VAL A 168 8.43 10.29 -27.49
C VAL A 168 8.05 9.28 -26.42
N GLU A 169 7.67 9.80 -25.26
CA GLU A 169 7.35 8.98 -24.10
C GLU A 169 6.10 9.48 -23.39
N ILE A 170 5.30 8.53 -22.92
CA ILE A 170 4.23 8.75 -21.95
C ILE A 170 4.39 7.82 -20.75
N LYS A 171 3.74 8.17 -19.64
CA LYS A 171 3.78 7.41 -18.39
C LYS A 171 2.39 6.85 -18.06
N THR A 172 2.31 5.60 -17.63
CA THR A 172 1.08 4.99 -17.14
C THR A 172 0.83 5.41 -15.68
N PRO A 173 -0.42 5.37 -15.18
CA PRO A 173 -0.64 5.28 -13.74
C PRO A 173 -0.06 3.97 -13.19
N TYR A 174 -0.12 3.79 -11.88
CA TYR A 174 0.29 2.55 -11.24
C TYR A 174 -0.55 1.38 -11.77
N ILE A 175 0.10 0.37 -12.35
CA ILE A 175 -0.56 -0.87 -12.77
C ILE A 175 -0.37 -1.89 -11.65
N ARG A 176 -1.46 -2.48 -11.15
CA ARG A 176 -1.45 -3.47 -10.06
C ARG A 176 -0.66 -4.72 -10.45
N GLN A 177 0.12 -5.25 -9.50
CA GLN A 177 0.75 -6.56 -9.62
C GLN A 177 -0.26 -7.69 -9.42
N PHE A 178 -1.26 -7.46 -8.57
CA PHE A 178 -2.21 -8.48 -8.17
C PHE A 178 -3.65 -8.08 -8.47
N GLU A 179 -4.46 -9.10 -8.75
CA GLU A 179 -5.90 -8.97 -8.80
C GLU A 179 -6.46 -8.55 -7.43
N ASN A 180 -7.50 -7.72 -7.46
CA ASN A 180 -8.11 -7.13 -6.28
C ASN A 180 -9.15 -8.07 -5.66
N PHE A 181 -8.67 -9.14 -5.02
CA PHE A 181 -9.50 -10.10 -4.29
C PHE A 181 -10.31 -9.41 -3.16
N GLY A 182 -9.72 -8.42 -2.50
CA GLY A 182 -10.41 -7.63 -1.48
C GLY A 182 -11.71 -6.98 -1.97
N ARG A 183 -11.73 -6.43 -3.19
CA ARG A 183 -12.95 -5.85 -3.79
C ARG A 183 -14.05 -6.90 -3.95
N GLN A 184 -13.71 -8.08 -4.47
CA GLN A 184 -14.67 -9.17 -4.65
C GLN A 184 -15.29 -9.61 -3.31
N LEU A 185 -14.48 -9.71 -2.25
CA LEU A 185 -14.98 -10.00 -0.91
C LEU A 185 -15.91 -8.90 -0.39
N TYR A 186 -15.55 -7.63 -0.61
CA TYR A 186 -16.36 -6.50 -0.16
C TYR A 186 -17.74 -6.50 -0.83
N GLU A 187 -17.80 -6.74 -2.15
CA GLU A 187 -19.05 -6.85 -2.92
C GLU A 187 -19.95 -8.00 -2.43
N LYS A 188 -19.35 -9.06 -1.87
CA LYS A 188 -20.06 -10.20 -1.25
C LYS A 188 -20.47 -9.95 0.21
N GLY A 189 -20.23 -8.75 0.75
CA GLY A 189 -20.52 -8.44 2.15
C GLY A 189 -19.50 -9.01 3.15
N ILE A 190 -18.30 -9.38 2.69
CA ILE A 190 -17.20 -9.84 3.54
C ILE A 190 -16.18 -8.70 3.70
N ILE A 191 -16.22 -8.05 4.86
CA ILE A 191 -15.34 -6.92 5.18
C ILE A 191 -14.14 -7.45 5.96
N VAL A 192 -12.95 -7.24 5.39
CA VAL A 192 -11.68 -7.53 6.04
C VAL A 192 -10.97 -6.21 6.23
N GLY A 193 -11.10 -5.67 7.43
CA GLY A 193 -10.49 -4.41 7.83
C GLY A 193 -9.09 -4.62 8.39
N ALA A 194 -8.20 -3.66 8.17
CA ALA A 194 -6.95 -3.57 8.91
C ALA A 194 -6.78 -2.17 9.50
N SER A 195 -6.37 -2.08 10.77
CA SER A 195 -5.99 -0.81 11.38
C SER A 195 -4.69 -0.32 10.75
N TYR A 196 -4.63 0.96 10.37
CA TYR A 196 -3.56 1.53 9.57
C TYR A 196 -2.97 2.76 10.26
N MET A 197 -1.67 2.71 10.50
CA MET A 197 -0.91 3.79 11.13
C MET A 197 -0.42 4.78 10.07
N PRO A 198 -0.87 6.05 10.09
CA PRO A 198 -0.57 7.05 9.06
C PRO A 198 0.75 7.78 9.30
N TRP A 199 1.77 7.09 9.80
CA TRP A 199 3.00 7.70 10.30
C TRP A 199 4.07 7.93 9.21
N ASP A 200 5.12 8.68 9.56
CA ASP A 200 6.42 8.60 8.91
C ASP A 200 7.26 7.56 9.68
N PHE A 201 7.62 6.46 9.03
CA PHE A 201 8.30 5.35 9.69
C PHE A 201 9.82 5.50 9.80
N LYS A 202 10.40 6.62 9.35
CA LYS A 202 11.84 6.87 9.43
C LYS A 202 12.40 6.67 10.84
N SER A 203 11.73 7.20 11.85
CA SER A 203 12.17 7.14 13.25
C SER A 203 11.39 6.14 14.11
N THR A 204 10.39 5.45 13.57
CA THR A 204 9.60 4.49 14.33
C THR A 204 10.48 3.37 14.87
N PRO A 205 10.43 3.04 16.17
CA PRO A 205 11.12 1.88 16.71
C PRO A 205 10.64 0.60 16.04
N MET A 206 11.56 -0.30 15.70
CA MET A 206 11.26 -1.58 15.06
C MET A 206 12.18 -2.64 15.64
N LYS A 207 11.66 -3.86 15.81
CA LYS A 207 12.47 -5.01 16.20
C LYS A 207 13.45 -5.36 15.09
N ASP A 208 14.69 -5.74 15.44
CA ASP A 208 15.73 -6.08 14.48
C ASP A 208 15.25 -7.11 13.44
N ASN A 209 15.55 -6.85 12.17
CA ASN A 209 15.12 -7.63 10.99
C ASN A 209 13.61 -7.58 10.64
N TYR A 210 12.75 -6.98 11.47
CA TYR A 210 11.32 -6.82 11.17
C TYR A 210 11.02 -5.46 10.53
N ILE A 211 11.94 -4.92 9.73
CA ILE A 211 11.72 -3.67 8.99
C ILE A 211 10.79 -3.91 7.78
N PRO A 212 10.00 -2.91 7.36
CA PRO A 212 9.15 -3.05 6.18
C PRO A 212 9.98 -3.40 4.94
N LEU A 213 9.41 -4.22 4.05
CA LEU A 213 10.07 -4.59 2.80
C LEU A 213 10.27 -3.38 1.87
N LEU A 214 9.46 -2.33 2.04
CA LEU A 214 9.58 -1.02 1.40
C LEU A 214 10.66 -0.11 2.01
N GLY A 215 11.35 -0.54 3.08
CA GLY A 215 12.19 0.33 3.90
C GLY A 215 11.36 1.21 4.84
N ARG A 216 12.01 2.15 5.53
CA ARG A 216 11.39 3.08 6.49
C ARG A 216 10.74 4.26 5.76
N TYR A 217 9.58 3.99 5.18
CA TYR A 217 8.87 4.90 4.29
C TYR A 217 8.02 5.97 5.00
N ASP A 218 7.57 6.95 4.25
CA ASP A 218 6.49 7.86 4.64
C ASP A 218 5.16 7.39 4.02
N THR A 219 4.12 7.19 4.84
CA THR A 219 2.78 6.79 4.37
C THR A 219 2.07 7.80 3.46
N LEU A 220 2.60 9.02 3.32
CA LEU A 220 2.12 10.00 2.34
C LEU A 220 2.67 9.78 0.93
N ASP A 221 3.71 8.95 0.77
CA ASP A 221 4.25 8.64 -0.56
C ASP A 221 3.23 7.86 -1.40
N ASP A 222 2.96 8.33 -2.61
CA ASP A 222 1.94 7.73 -3.47
C ASP A 222 2.25 6.30 -3.89
N ILE A 223 3.53 5.97 -4.10
CA ILE A 223 3.94 4.63 -4.51
C ILE A 223 3.83 3.66 -3.32
N VAL A 224 4.12 4.12 -2.10
CA VAL A 224 3.87 3.36 -0.87
C VAL A 224 2.39 3.05 -0.72
N GLN A 225 1.52 4.05 -0.87
CA GLN A 225 0.06 3.83 -0.77
C GLN A 225 -0.45 2.87 -1.83
N TRP A 226 0.01 3.00 -3.08
CA TRP A 226 -0.36 2.06 -4.14
C TRP A 226 0.13 0.64 -3.85
N LYS A 227 1.35 0.48 -3.33
CA LYS A 227 1.87 -0.82 -2.89
C LYS A 227 1.02 -1.43 -1.78
N HIS A 228 0.63 -0.64 -0.78
CA HIS A 228 -0.25 -1.11 0.27
C HIS A 228 -1.63 -1.51 -0.26
N ILE A 229 -2.22 -0.73 -1.16
CA ILE A 229 -3.52 -1.06 -1.80
C ILE A 229 -3.41 -2.34 -2.64
N ASP A 230 -2.30 -2.52 -3.36
CA ASP A 230 -2.05 -3.69 -4.18
C ASP A 230 -1.95 -4.97 -3.33
N TRP A 231 -1.10 -4.92 -2.31
CA TRP A 231 -0.85 -6.03 -1.38
C TRP A 231 -2.05 -6.34 -0.47
N ALA A 232 -2.75 -5.31 0.02
CA ALA A 232 -3.98 -5.48 0.79
C ALA A 232 -5.05 -6.16 -0.08
N GLY A 233 -5.27 -5.66 -1.30
CA GLY A 233 -6.23 -6.23 -2.24
C GLY A 233 -5.89 -7.67 -2.62
N TYR A 234 -4.61 -8.01 -2.79
CA TYR A 234 -4.13 -9.38 -2.99
C TYR A 234 -4.51 -10.31 -1.84
N ALA A 235 -4.34 -9.83 -0.60
CA ALA A 235 -4.58 -10.61 0.62
C ALA A 235 -6.07 -10.72 0.99
N GLY A 236 -6.95 -9.97 0.31
CA GLY A 236 -8.38 -9.89 0.64
C GLY A 236 -8.76 -8.75 1.59
N ILE A 237 -7.81 -7.94 2.04
CA ILE A 237 -8.08 -6.74 2.85
C ILE A 237 -8.71 -5.69 1.95
N ASN A 238 -9.84 -5.16 2.39
CA ASN A 238 -10.64 -4.22 1.58
C ASN A 238 -10.98 -2.92 2.30
N VAL A 239 -10.67 -2.80 3.59
CA VAL A 239 -10.84 -1.56 4.35
C VAL A 239 -9.58 -1.26 5.15
N PHE A 240 -9.12 -0.01 5.11
CA PHE A 240 -8.19 0.52 6.11
C PHE A 240 -8.93 1.38 7.14
N PHE A 241 -8.77 1.04 8.41
CA PHE A 241 -9.20 1.87 9.54
C PHE A 241 -8.02 2.74 9.94
N ILE A 242 -8.01 3.99 9.51
CA ILE A 242 -6.89 4.89 9.71
C ILE A 242 -6.98 5.53 11.10
N ASP A 243 -5.86 5.49 11.82
CA ASP A 243 -5.74 6.13 13.12
C ASP A 243 -5.91 7.66 13.01
N GLY A 244 -6.99 8.17 13.61
CA GLY A 244 -7.34 9.57 13.60
C GLY A 244 -6.60 10.42 14.62
N GLU A 245 -5.90 9.86 15.62
CA GLU A 245 -5.14 10.66 16.59
C GLU A 245 -4.09 11.53 15.88
N TYR A 246 -3.38 10.93 14.92
CA TYR A 246 -2.38 11.62 14.12
C TYR A 246 -3.00 12.48 13.03
N VAL A 247 -4.06 12.01 12.38
CA VAL A 247 -4.75 12.73 11.28
C VAL A 247 -5.45 13.99 11.80
N PHE A 248 -5.90 14.02 13.06
CA PHE A 248 -6.57 15.18 13.66
C PHE A 248 -5.60 16.20 14.24
N SER A 249 -4.32 15.83 14.38
CA SER A 249 -3.31 16.68 14.98
C SER A 249 -2.97 17.87 14.07
N ALA A 250 -3.33 19.07 14.54
CA ALA A 250 -2.99 20.33 13.88
C ALA A 250 -1.49 20.44 13.62
N GLY A 251 -1.12 20.92 12.43
CA GLY A 251 0.28 21.08 12.02
C GLY A 251 0.90 19.83 11.38
N THR A 252 0.13 18.76 11.17
CA THR A 252 0.57 17.60 10.39
C THR A 252 -0.16 17.54 9.04
N ASP A 253 0.53 17.03 8.03
CA ASP A 253 0.00 16.71 6.70
C ASP A 253 -0.77 15.37 6.68
N ARG A 254 -0.83 14.67 7.82
CA ARG A 254 -1.46 13.34 7.96
C ARG A 254 -2.96 13.36 7.72
N TYR A 255 -3.59 14.53 7.81
CA TYR A 255 -4.96 14.76 7.36
C TYR A 255 -5.22 14.25 5.93
N ASN A 256 -4.20 14.25 5.06
CA ASN A 256 -4.32 13.83 3.67
C ASN A 256 -4.26 12.31 3.48
N VAL A 257 -3.78 11.53 4.46
CA VAL A 257 -3.63 10.07 4.28
C VAL A 257 -4.97 9.39 3.98
N PRO A 258 -6.06 9.62 4.75
CA PRO A 258 -7.37 9.06 4.40
C PRO A 258 -7.88 9.50 3.03
N THR A 259 -7.77 10.79 2.70
CA THR A 259 -8.21 11.34 1.41
C THR A 259 -7.50 10.67 0.24
N LYS A 260 -6.18 10.52 0.32
CA LYS A 260 -5.39 9.90 -0.75
C LYS A 260 -5.73 8.41 -0.94
N PHE A 261 -6.03 7.66 0.12
CA PHE A 261 -6.51 6.27 -0.02
C PHE A 261 -7.90 6.20 -0.65
N LEU A 262 -8.80 7.08 -0.22
CA LEU A 262 -10.17 7.21 -0.73
C LEU A 262 -10.18 7.50 -2.24
N GLU A 263 -9.36 8.46 -2.70
CA GLU A 263 -9.20 8.84 -4.10
C GLU A 263 -8.62 7.69 -4.96
N LYS A 264 -7.79 6.83 -4.37
CA LYS A 264 -7.22 5.64 -5.01
C LYS A 264 -8.16 4.42 -5.01
N GLY A 265 -9.40 4.57 -4.54
CA GLY A 265 -10.39 3.51 -4.56
C GLY A 265 -10.42 2.59 -3.34
N MET A 266 -9.50 2.76 -2.38
CA MET A 266 -9.49 1.94 -1.16
C MET A 266 -10.64 2.35 -0.25
N LYS A 267 -11.33 1.37 0.37
CA LYS A 267 -12.32 1.72 1.39
C LYS A 267 -11.61 2.16 2.67
N VAL A 268 -12.09 3.24 3.25
CA VAL A 268 -11.47 3.83 4.44
C VAL A 268 -12.52 4.06 5.53
N GLY A 269 -12.19 3.67 6.75
CA GLY A 269 -12.79 4.18 7.99
C GLY A 269 -11.75 4.99 8.75
N VAL A 270 -12.19 5.90 9.62
CA VAL A 270 -11.30 6.66 10.50
C VAL A 270 -11.75 6.43 11.94
N PHE A 271 -10.79 6.27 12.84
CA PHE A 271 -11.08 6.09 14.25
C PHE A 271 -10.45 7.15 15.13
N PHE A 272 -11.03 7.39 16.30
CA PHE A 272 -10.48 8.32 17.28
C PHE A 272 -10.78 7.84 18.69
N GLY A 273 -10.04 8.34 19.66
CA GLY A 273 -10.20 7.93 21.05
C GLY A 273 -9.76 8.99 22.05
N PRO A 274 -9.61 8.60 23.33
CA PRO A 274 -9.23 9.46 24.45
C PRO A 274 -7.75 9.87 24.39
N THR A 275 -7.35 10.64 23.36
CA THR A 275 -5.99 11.18 23.21
C THR A 275 -5.51 11.99 24.44
N TRP A 276 -4.22 12.32 24.51
CA TRP A 276 -3.63 13.18 25.55
C TRP A 276 -4.29 14.57 25.70
N ARG A 277 -5.06 15.00 24.68
CA ARG A 277 -5.81 16.26 24.68
C ARG A 277 -7.12 16.20 25.46
N TYR A 278 -7.58 15.03 25.90
CA TYR A 278 -8.69 14.89 26.86
C TYR A 278 -8.18 15.01 28.30
N LYS A 279 -8.97 15.65 29.16
CA LYS A 279 -8.70 15.70 30.59
C LYS A 279 -9.17 14.41 31.25
N ARG A 280 -8.31 13.83 32.08
CA ARG A 280 -8.58 12.63 32.86
C ARG A 280 -8.74 12.98 34.34
N GLY A 281 -9.45 12.15 35.10
CA GLY A 281 -9.57 12.29 36.56
C GLY A 281 -10.31 13.57 37.00
N THR A 282 -11.13 14.17 36.13
CA THR A 282 -11.86 15.40 36.42
C THR A 282 -13.03 15.20 37.39
N ASN A 283 -13.44 13.93 37.61
CA ASN A 283 -14.53 13.56 38.51
C ASN A 283 -14.00 12.60 39.59
N PRO A 284 -14.06 12.97 40.88
CA PRO A 284 -13.49 12.17 41.97
C PRO A 284 -14.23 10.85 42.22
N ASN A 285 -15.42 10.65 41.63
CA ASN A 285 -16.17 9.40 41.74
C ASN A 285 -15.76 8.36 40.68
N PHE A 286 -14.91 8.74 39.73
CA PHE A 286 -14.43 7.88 38.66
C PHE A 286 -12.94 7.56 38.83
N PRO A 287 -12.43 6.49 38.19
CA PRO A 287 -11.01 6.20 38.15
C PRO A 287 -10.21 7.37 37.55
N GLU A 288 -8.95 7.52 37.98
CA GLU A 288 -8.08 8.61 37.52
C GLU A 288 -7.89 8.64 35.99
N TRP A 289 -7.91 7.47 35.34
CA TRP A 289 -7.77 7.35 33.89
C TRP A 289 -9.05 7.74 33.11
N ALA A 290 -10.20 7.86 33.78
CA ALA A 290 -11.48 8.10 33.13
C ALA A 290 -11.58 9.50 32.52
N VAL A 291 -12.21 9.57 31.35
CA VAL A 291 -12.55 10.81 30.66
C VAL A 291 -14.03 11.11 30.89
N ASP A 292 -14.35 11.99 31.83
CA ASP A 292 -15.72 12.43 32.07
C ASP A 292 -16.18 13.38 30.96
N LEU A 293 -17.18 12.98 30.16
CA LEU A 293 -17.76 13.79 29.11
C LEU A 293 -18.77 14.83 29.61
N ASN A 294 -19.02 14.94 30.92
CA ASN A 294 -19.68 16.12 31.50
C ASN A 294 -18.72 17.30 31.70
N ASP A 295 -17.39 17.08 31.72
CA ASP A 295 -16.42 18.18 31.70
C ASP A 295 -16.58 18.97 30.37
N PRO A 296 -16.73 20.31 30.41
CA PRO A 296 -17.00 21.10 29.21
C PRO A 296 -15.93 21.00 28.12
N HIS A 297 -14.65 20.82 28.50
CA HIS A 297 -13.57 20.67 27.52
C HIS A 297 -13.67 19.31 26.83
N ASN A 298 -13.81 18.24 27.61
CA ASN A 298 -13.97 16.88 27.08
C ASN A 298 -15.22 16.75 26.21
N PHE A 299 -16.35 17.30 26.64
CA PHE A 299 -17.61 17.30 25.90
C PHE A 299 -17.46 17.92 24.50
N ASN A 300 -16.90 19.13 24.43
CA ASN A 300 -16.73 19.85 23.17
C ASN A 300 -15.70 19.16 22.28
N LYS A 301 -14.63 18.62 22.86
CA LYS A 301 -13.61 17.91 22.11
C LYS A 301 -14.14 16.62 21.49
N PHE A 302 -14.89 15.82 22.25
CA PHE A 302 -15.53 14.60 21.75
C PHE A 302 -16.42 14.89 20.54
N ILE A 303 -17.27 15.92 20.64
CA ILE A 303 -18.14 16.33 19.54
C ILE A 303 -17.31 16.77 18.33
N SER A 304 -16.26 17.57 18.55
CA SER A 304 -15.40 18.05 17.47
C SER A 304 -14.71 16.90 16.73
N ASP A 305 -14.07 15.98 17.45
CA ASP A 305 -13.36 14.85 16.86
C ASP A 305 -14.33 13.94 16.09
N PHE A 306 -15.49 13.63 16.67
CA PHE A 306 -16.53 12.82 16.04
C PHE A 306 -17.06 13.46 14.75
N VAL A 307 -17.46 14.73 14.80
CA VAL A 307 -18.05 15.44 13.65
C VAL A 307 -17.00 15.64 12.53
N ARG A 308 -15.72 15.78 12.89
CA ARG A 308 -14.62 15.92 11.93
C ARG A 308 -14.51 14.72 10.99
N ILE A 309 -14.81 13.52 11.46
CA ILE A 309 -14.85 12.32 10.60
C ILE A 309 -15.83 12.48 9.43
N GLY A 310 -16.85 13.34 9.60
CA GLY A 310 -17.79 13.72 8.56
C GLY A 310 -17.13 14.17 7.24
N ASP A 311 -15.94 14.77 7.29
CA ASP A 311 -15.19 15.23 6.11
C ASP A 311 -14.92 14.10 5.11
N TRP A 312 -14.42 12.98 5.62
CA TRP A 312 -14.11 11.81 4.78
C TRP A 312 -15.35 10.97 4.50
N SER A 313 -16.33 10.97 5.41
CA SER A 313 -17.53 10.14 5.30
C SER A 313 -18.38 10.42 4.05
N LEU A 314 -18.27 11.63 3.50
CA LEU A 314 -18.95 12.06 2.28
C LEU A 314 -18.34 11.45 1.02
N HIS A 315 -17.12 10.92 1.08
CA HIS A 315 -16.47 10.29 -0.06
C HIS A 315 -17.15 8.93 -0.38
N PRO A 316 -17.39 8.58 -1.66
CA PRO A 316 -18.04 7.31 -2.03
C PRO A 316 -17.27 6.04 -1.63
N ASN A 317 -15.96 6.19 -1.37
CA ASN A 317 -15.11 5.12 -0.85
C ASN A 317 -15.01 5.08 0.68
N TYR A 318 -15.74 5.92 1.41
CA TYR A 318 -15.80 5.76 2.85
C TYR A 318 -16.61 4.52 3.21
N ILE A 319 -16.16 3.74 4.20
CA ILE A 319 -16.84 2.51 4.58
C ILE A 319 -18.22 2.81 5.17
N LYS A 320 -19.23 2.09 4.69
CA LYS A 320 -20.58 2.09 5.24
C LYS A 320 -20.96 0.68 5.67
N ILE A 321 -21.65 0.57 6.81
CA ILE A 321 -22.32 -0.66 7.25
C ILE A 321 -23.82 -0.40 7.25
N SER A 322 -24.58 -1.23 6.54
CA SER A 322 -26.02 -1.03 6.34
C SER A 322 -26.36 0.39 5.82
N GLY A 323 -25.54 0.89 4.88
CA GLY A 323 -25.71 2.22 4.29
C GLY A 323 -25.31 3.41 5.18
N ARG A 324 -24.82 3.19 6.39
CA ARG A 324 -24.44 4.25 7.35
C ARG A 324 -22.91 4.38 7.46
N PRO A 325 -22.33 5.59 7.37
CA PRO A 325 -20.89 5.80 7.50
C PRO A 325 -20.35 5.35 8.84
N VAL A 326 -19.30 4.54 8.86
CA VAL A 326 -18.76 4.02 10.13
C VAL A 326 -17.95 5.09 10.86
N VAL A 327 -18.27 5.35 12.12
CA VAL A 327 -17.40 6.07 13.05
C VAL A 327 -16.88 5.05 14.06
N PHE A 328 -15.57 4.79 14.02
CA PHE A 328 -14.94 3.88 14.98
C PHE A 328 -14.37 4.68 16.16
N ILE A 329 -14.76 4.32 17.39
CA ILE A 329 -14.29 4.94 18.63
C ILE A 329 -13.32 3.98 19.32
N TYR A 330 -12.04 4.31 19.28
CA TYR A 330 -10.95 3.61 19.95
C TYR A 330 -10.97 3.91 21.45
N GLU A 331 -10.68 2.90 22.29
CA GLU A 331 -10.77 2.98 23.75
C GLU A 331 -12.06 3.66 24.24
N SER A 332 -13.19 3.32 23.61
CA SER A 332 -14.49 3.90 23.98
C SER A 332 -14.79 3.68 25.47
N GLY A 333 -14.33 2.56 26.04
CA GLY A 333 -14.38 2.23 27.47
C GLY A 333 -13.85 3.33 28.41
N ALA A 334 -12.99 4.23 27.93
CA ALA A 334 -12.44 5.35 28.70
C ALA A 334 -13.42 6.50 28.94
N PHE A 335 -14.47 6.63 28.11
CA PHE A 335 -15.44 7.72 28.21
C PHE A 335 -16.56 7.41 29.20
N PHE A 336 -16.82 8.34 30.11
CA PHE A 336 -17.88 8.26 31.12
C PHE A 336 -18.91 9.37 30.91
N ASN A 337 -20.14 9.18 31.43
CA ASN A 337 -21.26 10.11 31.26
C ASN A 337 -21.53 10.45 29.78
N GLU A 338 -21.40 9.45 28.91
CA GLU A 338 -21.20 9.66 27.48
C GLU A 338 -22.48 9.99 26.70
N SER A 339 -23.65 9.58 27.19
CA SER A 339 -24.93 9.64 26.44
C SER A 339 -25.23 11.00 25.83
N LYS A 340 -25.00 12.08 26.59
CA LYS A 340 -25.28 13.45 26.14
C LYS A 340 -24.32 13.86 25.02
N ALA A 341 -23.03 13.52 25.15
CA ALA A 341 -22.00 13.85 24.18
C ALA A 341 -22.21 13.08 22.88
N PHE A 342 -22.45 11.77 22.95
CA PHE A 342 -22.77 10.93 21.80
C PHE A 342 -24.00 11.43 21.04
N ARG A 343 -25.13 11.66 21.72
CA ARG A 343 -26.34 12.17 21.06
C ARG A 343 -26.11 13.54 20.41
N ARG A 344 -25.27 14.39 21.00
CA ARG A 344 -24.91 15.69 20.41
C ARG A 344 -23.98 15.53 19.21
N ALA A 345 -23.02 14.63 19.28
CA ALA A 345 -22.09 14.31 18.21
C ALA A 345 -22.81 13.68 17.00
N ILE A 346 -23.72 12.72 17.23
CA ILE A 346 -24.58 12.10 16.21
C ILE A 346 -25.37 13.18 15.46
N ARG A 347 -26.07 14.09 16.17
CA ARG A 347 -26.79 15.20 15.54
C ARG A 347 -25.86 16.14 14.77
N GLY A 348 -24.67 16.42 15.32
CA GLY A 348 -23.66 17.23 14.65
C GLY A 348 -23.19 16.61 13.34
N PHE A 349 -22.98 15.29 13.35
CA PHE A 349 -22.60 14.51 12.18
C PHE A 349 -23.72 14.51 11.13
N GLU A 350 -24.95 14.17 11.53
CA GLU A 350 -26.13 14.18 10.65
C GLU A 350 -26.37 15.56 10.01
N MET A 351 -26.24 16.65 10.77
CA MET A 351 -26.35 18.02 10.22
C MET A 351 -25.27 18.32 9.18
N ARG A 352 -24.08 17.75 9.35
CA ARG A 352 -22.94 17.97 8.46
C ARG A 352 -23.03 17.13 7.18
N THR A 353 -23.44 15.88 7.31
CA THR A 353 -23.31 14.88 6.23
C THR A 353 -24.64 14.49 5.60
N ALA A 354 -25.77 14.87 6.21
CA ALA A 354 -27.11 14.36 5.92
C ALA A 354 -27.25 12.84 6.10
N GLU A 355 -26.30 12.19 6.79
CA GLU A 355 -26.28 10.75 7.02
C GLU A 355 -26.16 10.43 8.52
N LYS A 356 -26.86 9.39 8.96
CA LYS A 356 -26.71 8.87 10.33
C LYS A 356 -25.45 8.00 10.42
N PRO A 357 -24.50 8.28 11.32
CA PRO A 357 -23.29 7.47 11.46
C PRO A 357 -23.60 6.08 12.02
N PHE A 358 -22.87 5.04 11.64
CA PHE A 358 -22.83 3.74 12.31
C PHE A 358 -21.69 3.74 13.32
N ILE A 359 -21.98 3.62 14.61
CA ILE A 359 -20.96 3.75 15.65
C ILE A 359 -20.44 2.37 16.05
N LEU A 360 -19.18 2.11 15.72
CA LEU A 360 -18.42 0.95 16.18
C LEU A 360 -17.59 1.38 17.38
N ALA A 361 -17.74 0.73 18.54
CA ALA A 361 -17.08 1.14 19.76
C ALA A 361 -16.16 0.05 20.32
N ASP A 362 -14.94 0.45 20.66
CA ASP A 362 -13.97 -0.35 21.41
C ASP A 362 -14.32 -0.35 22.90
N GLU A 363 -15.23 -1.23 23.29
CA GLU A 363 -15.70 -1.41 24.66
C GLU A 363 -15.33 -2.80 25.22
N ILE A 364 -14.70 -3.66 24.41
CA ILE A 364 -14.24 -4.97 24.86
C ILE A 364 -12.87 -4.78 25.54
N PRO A 365 -12.76 -5.06 26.86
CA PRO A 365 -11.49 -4.98 27.57
C PRO A 365 -10.55 -6.09 27.13
N GLU A 366 -9.30 -5.94 27.55
CA GLU A 366 -8.29 -6.97 27.40
C GLU A 366 -8.71 -8.31 28.02
N ILE A 367 -8.07 -9.38 27.57
CA ILE A 367 -8.24 -10.72 28.11
C ILE A 367 -7.79 -10.78 29.59
N PRO A 368 -8.45 -11.56 30.47
CA PRO A 368 -9.65 -12.38 30.26
C PRO A 368 -10.92 -11.75 30.86
N TYR A 369 -11.09 -10.43 30.74
CA TYR A 369 -12.17 -9.73 31.44
C TYR A 369 -13.52 -9.90 30.74
N THR A 370 -14.51 -10.36 31.49
CA THR A 370 -15.89 -10.55 31.03
C THR A 370 -16.75 -9.32 31.33
N PRO A 371 -17.96 -9.19 30.73
CA PRO A 371 -18.93 -8.15 31.09
C PRO A 371 -19.22 -8.02 32.60
N THR A 372 -19.14 -9.13 33.35
CA THR A 372 -19.32 -9.11 34.81
C THR A 372 -18.10 -8.60 35.56
N ASP A 373 -16.89 -8.81 35.03
CA ASP A 373 -15.65 -8.32 35.65
C ASP A 373 -15.49 -6.80 35.48
N VAL A 374 -15.91 -6.26 34.33
CA VAL A 374 -15.99 -4.81 34.09
C VAL A 374 -17.30 -4.17 34.57
N GLY A 375 -18.05 -4.88 35.41
CA GLY A 375 -19.35 -4.47 35.93
C GLY A 375 -19.34 -3.15 36.72
N TYR A 376 -18.17 -2.60 37.08
CA TYR A 376 -18.06 -1.24 37.61
C TYR A 376 -18.18 -0.15 36.53
N VAL A 377 -17.66 -0.39 35.32
CA VAL A 377 -17.70 0.58 34.20
C VAL A 377 -19.06 0.56 33.52
N PHE A 378 -19.64 -0.63 33.36
CA PHE A 378 -20.87 -0.85 32.61
C PHE A 378 -22.12 -0.08 33.08
N PRO A 379 -22.34 0.16 34.38
CA PRO A 379 -23.41 1.02 34.86
C PRO A 379 -23.34 2.45 34.32
N PHE A 380 -22.16 2.91 33.87
CA PHE A 380 -21.96 4.24 33.29
C PHE A 380 -22.06 4.24 31.76
N LYS A 381 -22.21 3.06 31.13
CA LYS A 381 -22.24 2.90 29.68
C LYS A 381 -23.66 2.89 29.13
N ASP A 382 -23.84 3.62 28.03
CA ASP A 382 -25.13 3.71 27.33
C ASP A 382 -25.04 2.99 25.99
N PHE A 383 -25.22 1.68 26.00
CA PHE A 383 -25.19 0.87 24.78
C PHE A 383 -26.29 1.23 23.76
N SER A 384 -27.26 2.11 24.10
CA SER A 384 -28.27 2.59 23.15
C SER A 384 -27.74 3.64 22.17
N VAL A 385 -26.55 4.20 22.41
CA VAL A 385 -25.93 5.22 21.55
C VAL A 385 -24.86 4.66 20.61
N ILE A 386 -24.62 3.36 20.62
CA ILE A 386 -23.69 2.67 19.71
C ILE A 386 -24.44 1.64 18.86
N ASP A 387 -23.85 1.24 17.73
CA ASP A 387 -24.42 0.25 16.83
C ASP A 387 -23.64 -1.07 16.81
N GLY A 388 -22.35 -1.02 17.16
CA GLY A 388 -21.49 -2.18 17.18
C GLY A 388 -20.40 -2.14 18.23
N LEU A 389 -19.89 -3.33 18.54
CA LEU A 389 -18.92 -3.65 19.56
C LEU A 389 -17.68 -4.29 18.93
N THR A 390 -16.50 -3.81 19.33
CA THR A 390 -15.19 -4.36 18.96
C THR A 390 -14.22 -4.22 20.14
N GLY A 391 -13.01 -4.75 19.97
CA GLY A 391 -11.86 -4.49 20.84
C GLY A 391 -10.73 -3.77 20.12
N TRP A 392 -9.53 -3.77 20.73
CA TRP A 392 -8.24 -3.41 20.14
C TRP A 392 -7.19 -4.51 20.27
N ALA A 393 -6.28 -4.60 19.28
CA ALA A 393 -5.05 -5.40 19.30
C ALA A 393 -5.26 -6.84 19.79
N GLY A 394 -6.27 -7.53 19.24
CA GLY A 394 -6.58 -8.91 19.61
C GLY A 394 -6.89 -9.10 21.10
N LEU A 395 -7.32 -8.04 21.80
CA LEU A 395 -7.63 -8.05 23.23
C LEU A 395 -6.46 -8.50 24.10
N HIS A 396 -5.23 -8.26 23.65
CA HIS A 396 -4.04 -8.77 24.32
C HIS A 396 -3.95 -8.29 25.77
N ASN A 397 -3.43 -9.15 26.64
CA ASN A 397 -2.98 -8.77 27.98
C ASN A 397 -1.71 -9.56 28.29
N ARG A 398 -0.65 -8.86 28.72
CA ARG A 398 0.66 -9.47 29.01
C ARG A 398 1.06 -9.40 30.49
N GLU A 399 0.13 -9.05 31.38
CA GLU A 399 0.41 -8.96 32.82
C GLU A 399 0.72 -10.32 33.45
N LYS A 400 0.19 -11.42 32.89
CA LYS A 400 0.40 -12.78 33.39
C LYS A 400 0.89 -13.71 32.28
N SER A 401 1.93 -14.49 32.60
CA SER A 401 2.51 -15.48 31.70
C SER A 401 1.51 -16.55 31.23
N GLU A 402 0.54 -16.90 32.09
CA GLU A 402 -0.54 -17.83 31.74
C GLU A 402 -1.39 -17.33 30.57
N TRP A 403 -1.70 -16.03 30.55
CA TRP A 403 -2.54 -15.41 29.51
C TRP A 403 -1.79 -15.32 28.18
N ILE A 404 -0.48 -15.08 28.24
CA ILE A 404 0.40 -15.06 27.06
C ILE A 404 0.55 -16.47 26.48
N THR A 405 0.85 -17.45 27.33
CA THR A 405 1.14 -18.84 26.89
C THR A 405 -0.11 -19.54 26.35
N ASN A 406 -1.29 -19.18 26.84
CA ASN A 406 -2.57 -19.76 26.42
C ASN A 406 -3.44 -18.72 25.69
N TYR A 407 -2.82 -17.78 24.98
CA TYR A 407 -3.52 -16.64 24.38
C TYR A 407 -4.72 -17.05 23.53
N GLU A 408 -4.57 -18.02 22.64
CA GLU A 408 -5.64 -18.47 21.73
C GLU A 408 -6.86 -19.04 22.49
N LYS A 409 -6.62 -19.76 23.59
CA LYS A 409 -7.67 -20.30 24.46
C LYS A 409 -8.46 -19.18 25.14
N PHE A 410 -7.75 -18.20 25.68
CA PHE A 410 -8.41 -17.08 26.34
C PHE A 410 -9.11 -16.16 25.33
N TYR A 411 -8.51 -15.95 24.17
CA TYR A 411 -9.07 -15.18 23.06
C TYR A 411 -10.37 -15.79 22.55
N ASP A 412 -10.41 -17.11 22.30
CA ASP A 412 -11.64 -17.82 21.91
C ASP A 412 -12.75 -17.69 22.97
N ARG A 413 -12.39 -17.85 24.25
CA ARG A 413 -13.33 -17.67 25.36
C ARG A 413 -13.86 -16.23 25.45
N GLN A 414 -12.97 -15.25 25.30
CA GLN A 414 -13.28 -13.82 25.36
C GLN A 414 -14.28 -13.48 24.26
N LEU A 415 -13.98 -13.83 23.00
CA LEU A 415 -14.88 -13.57 21.88
C LEU A 415 -16.23 -14.26 22.04
N ASN A 416 -16.29 -15.50 22.52
CA ASN A 416 -17.55 -16.20 22.78
C ASN A 416 -18.44 -15.44 23.77
N ILE A 417 -17.87 -15.00 24.90
CA ILE A 417 -18.61 -14.29 25.95
C ILE A 417 -19.10 -12.94 25.44
N TRP A 418 -18.21 -12.18 24.79
CA TRP A 418 -18.53 -10.84 24.30
C TRP A 418 -19.46 -10.85 23.10
N LYS A 419 -19.41 -11.88 22.26
CA LYS A 419 -20.39 -12.10 21.19
C LYS A 419 -21.79 -12.34 21.75
N LYS A 420 -21.93 -13.17 22.78
CA LYS A 420 -23.22 -13.39 23.46
C LYS A 420 -23.77 -12.10 24.05
N PHE A 421 -22.91 -11.33 24.72
CA PHE A 421 -23.30 -10.01 25.24
C PHE A 421 -23.76 -9.06 24.12
N ALA A 422 -23.02 -9.00 23.00
CA ALA A 422 -23.42 -8.19 21.85
C ALA A 422 -24.78 -8.64 21.28
N ASP A 423 -25.04 -9.95 21.17
CA ASP A 423 -26.32 -10.48 20.70
C ASP A 423 -27.48 -10.11 21.65
N GLU A 424 -27.28 -10.23 22.96
CA GLU A 424 -28.25 -9.81 23.97
C GLU A 424 -28.58 -8.30 23.88
N LYS A 425 -27.56 -7.49 23.59
CA LYS A 425 -27.70 -6.03 23.39
C LYS A 425 -28.12 -5.64 21.97
N LYS A 426 -28.23 -6.60 21.05
CA LYS A 426 -28.51 -6.39 19.62
C LYS A 426 -27.48 -5.47 18.93
N LEU A 427 -26.22 -5.60 19.33
CA LEU A 427 -25.08 -4.87 18.75
C LEU A 427 -24.41 -5.71 17.67
N PHE A 428 -23.95 -5.06 16.61
CA PHE A 428 -23.08 -5.68 15.62
C PHE A 428 -21.73 -6.01 16.27
N PHE A 429 -21.24 -7.24 16.13
CA PHE A 429 -19.98 -7.67 16.71
C PHE A 429 -18.89 -7.80 15.64
N VAL A 430 -17.76 -7.15 15.91
CA VAL A 430 -16.55 -7.21 15.06
C VAL A 430 -15.39 -7.77 15.90
N PRO A 431 -14.97 -9.02 15.67
CA PRO A 431 -13.76 -9.54 16.29
C PRO A 431 -12.51 -8.85 15.73
N THR A 432 -11.55 -8.57 16.61
CA THR A 432 -10.20 -8.12 16.25
C THR A 432 -9.16 -9.20 16.54
N LEU A 433 -8.13 -9.33 15.70
CA LEU A 433 -7.01 -10.24 15.89
C LEU A 433 -5.65 -9.59 15.58
N ILE A 434 -4.58 -10.16 16.14
CA ILE A 434 -3.18 -9.78 15.93
C ILE A 434 -2.35 -10.99 15.43
N PRO A 435 -1.29 -10.78 14.62
CA PRO A 435 -0.31 -11.82 14.33
C PRO A 435 0.56 -12.13 15.54
N GLY A 436 0.81 -11.15 16.42
CA GLY A 436 1.49 -11.23 17.71
C GLY A 436 1.59 -9.83 18.31
N TYR A 437 2.26 -9.69 19.47
CA TYR A 437 2.39 -8.40 20.14
C TYR A 437 3.67 -8.31 20.95
N ASP A 438 4.46 -7.26 20.71
CA ASP A 438 5.66 -6.91 21.46
C ASP A 438 6.00 -5.43 21.25
N ASP A 439 5.80 -4.63 22.27
CA ASP A 439 6.14 -3.20 22.34
C ASP A 439 7.37 -2.95 23.26
N SER A 440 8.03 -4.00 23.77
CA SER A 440 9.10 -3.88 24.79
C SER A 440 10.35 -3.16 24.30
N TYR A 441 10.51 -3.05 22.97
CA TYR A 441 11.60 -2.34 22.31
C TYR A 441 11.24 -0.90 21.89
N SER A 442 9.98 -0.49 22.09
CA SER A 442 9.46 0.79 21.64
C SER A 442 9.09 1.67 22.82
N TRP A 443 7.83 1.61 23.27
CA TRP A 443 7.26 2.42 24.35
C TRP A 443 6.67 1.56 25.48
N GLY A 444 6.63 0.24 25.29
CA GLY A 444 6.05 -0.68 26.22
C GLY A 444 6.93 -1.04 27.41
N PRO A 445 6.33 -1.59 28.47
CA PRO A 445 7.08 -2.24 29.52
C PRO A 445 7.82 -3.49 28.99
N SER A 446 8.89 -3.88 29.67
CA SER A 446 9.63 -5.12 29.39
C SER A 446 8.81 -6.34 29.83
N LEU A 447 7.82 -6.73 29.01
CA LEU A 447 6.95 -7.89 29.22
C LEU A 447 7.20 -8.96 28.14
N PRO A 448 6.98 -10.25 28.44
CA PRO A 448 7.09 -11.30 27.44
C PRO A 448 6.14 -11.08 26.26
N PRO A 449 6.57 -11.33 25.02
CA PRO A 449 5.75 -11.08 23.85
C PRO A 449 4.63 -12.12 23.69
N ILE A 450 3.51 -11.72 23.09
CA ILE A 450 2.59 -12.68 22.48
C ILE A 450 3.23 -13.16 21.18
N LYS A 451 3.45 -14.47 21.09
CA LYS A 451 4.16 -15.07 19.97
C LYS A 451 3.46 -14.75 18.65
N ARG A 452 4.26 -14.37 17.64
CA ARG A 452 3.84 -14.31 16.24
C ARG A 452 4.32 -15.51 15.45
N SER A 453 3.44 -16.04 14.60
CA SER A 453 3.80 -16.91 13.48
C SER A 453 2.63 -16.99 12.49
N PRO A 454 2.88 -17.34 11.22
CA PRO A 454 1.82 -17.57 10.23
C PRO A 454 0.77 -18.61 10.69
N GLN A 455 1.20 -19.67 11.39
CA GLN A 455 0.31 -20.73 11.88
C GLN A 455 -0.61 -20.23 13.00
N LEU A 456 -0.07 -19.49 13.97
CA LEU A 456 -0.88 -18.92 15.06
C LEU A 456 -1.84 -17.85 14.51
N PHE A 457 -1.41 -17.08 13.52
CA PHE A 457 -2.28 -16.12 12.85
C PHE A 457 -3.47 -16.81 12.15
N GLU A 458 -3.23 -17.92 11.45
CA GLU A 458 -4.29 -18.73 10.85
C GLU A 458 -5.26 -19.30 11.91
N GLU A 459 -4.74 -19.78 13.03
CA GLU A 459 -5.57 -20.25 14.16
C GLU A 459 -6.45 -19.13 14.71
N ARG A 460 -5.89 -17.92 14.87
CA ARG A 460 -6.63 -16.74 15.34
C ARG A 460 -7.68 -16.28 14.33
N LEU A 461 -7.42 -16.40 13.02
CA LEU A 461 -8.41 -16.17 11.96
C LEU A 461 -9.57 -17.17 12.07
N LYS A 462 -9.25 -18.46 12.23
CA LYS A 462 -10.24 -19.54 12.45
C LYS A 462 -11.08 -19.31 13.71
N ILE A 463 -10.51 -18.71 14.75
CA ILE A 463 -11.26 -18.30 15.95
C ILE A 463 -12.16 -17.10 15.65
N ALA A 464 -11.60 -16.01 15.11
CA ALA A 464 -12.31 -14.75 14.88
C ALA A 464 -13.55 -14.94 13.99
N ILE A 465 -13.42 -15.66 12.88
CA ILE A 465 -14.50 -15.82 11.89
C ILE A 465 -15.78 -16.42 12.51
N ARG A 466 -15.65 -17.32 13.51
CA ARG A 466 -16.79 -17.98 14.19
C ARG A 466 -17.67 -17.01 14.96
N TYR A 467 -17.11 -15.87 15.36
CA TYR A 467 -17.79 -14.89 16.19
C TYR A 467 -18.23 -13.65 15.42
N THR A 468 -18.01 -13.60 14.11
CA THR A 468 -18.59 -12.53 13.27
C THR A 468 -20.12 -12.49 13.40
N SER A 469 -20.72 -11.33 13.14
CA SER A 469 -22.17 -11.18 13.19
C SER A 469 -22.86 -12.08 12.16
N ASN A 470 -23.94 -12.75 12.56
CA ASN A 470 -24.74 -13.65 11.71
C ASN A 470 -25.73 -12.90 10.80
N ASN A 471 -25.30 -11.82 10.16
CA ASN A 471 -26.11 -11.07 9.20
C ASN A 471 -25.50 -11.17 7.80
N GLN A 472 -26.04 -10.42 6.85
CA GLN A 472 -25.51 -10.38 5.47
C GLN A 472 -24.09 -9.82 5.38
N ILE A 473 -23.57 -9.16 6.42
CA ILE A 473 -22.27 -8.50 6.44
C ILE A 473 -21.37 -9.14 7.49
N LYS A 474 -20.37 -9.90 7.06
CA LYS A 474 -19.34 -10.42 7.97
C LYS A 474 -18.19 -9.44 8.02
N MET A 475 -17.71 -9.13 9.21
CA MET A 475 -16.58 -8.22 9.39
C MET A 475 -15.58 -8.78 10.40
N ILE A 476 -14.30 -8.79 10.03
CA ILE A 476 -13.17 -8.97 10.95
C ILE A 476 -12.24 -7.76 10.86
N ARG A 477 -11.50 -7.47 11.93
CA ARG A 477 -10.45 -6.44 11.92
C ARG A 477 -9.10 -7.04 12.30
N ILE A 478 -8.08 -6.75 11.51
CA ILE A 478 -6.70 -7.12 11.79
C ILE A 478 -6.00 -5.89 12.37
N ASP A 479 -5.48 -6.04 13.57
CA ASP A 479 -4.61 -5.05 14.20
C ASP A 479 -3.19 -5.60 14.08
N THR A 480 -2.35 -5.09 13.19
CA THR A 480 -2.52 -3.93 12.31
C THR A 480 -1.96 -4.22 10.91
N TRP A 481 -2.21 -3.33 9.95
CA TRP A 481 -1.48 -3.36 8.68
C TRP A 481 0.02 -3.13 8.93
N ASN A 482 0.39 -2.02 9.56
CA ASN A 482 1.76 -1.50 9.59
C ASN A 482 2.22 -0.93 10.94
N ASP A 483 1.67 -1.36 12.08
CA ASP A 483 2.24 -0.98 13.38
C ASP A 483 3.46 -1.85 13.72
N PHE A 484 4.62 -1.38 13.27
CA PHE A 484 5.92 -1.96 13.58
C PHE A 484 6.41 -1.63 14.99
N GLY A 485 5.82 -0.66 15.70
CA GLY A 485 6.20 -0.32 17.06
C GLY A 485 5.64 -1.29 18.09
N GLU A 486 4.46 -1.86 17.82
CA GLU A 486 3.82 -2.89 18.65
C GLU A 486 4.05 -4.33 18.17
N TRP A 487 4.75 -4.49 17.03
CA TRP A 487 4.98 -5.80 16.41
C TRP A 487 3.69 -6.52 16.00
N THR A 488 2.64 -5.77 15.70
CA THR A 488 1.31 -6.26 15.28
C THR A 488 1.09 -6.23 13.77
N PHE A 489 2.02 -5.64 13.01
CA PHE A 489 1.91 -5.53 11.55
C PHE A 489 1.80 -6.88 10.82
N ILE A 490 1.03 -6.89 9.72
CA ILE A 490 1.00 -7.97 8.71
C ILE A 490 1.53 -7.52 7.33
N GLU A 491 1.89 -6.25 7.19
CA GLU A 491 2.61 -5.73 6.02
C GLU A 491 3.89 -6.57 5.77
N PRO A 492 4.25 -6.84 4.50
CA PRO A 492 5.48 -7.53 4.18
C PRO A 492 6.72 -6.89 4.81
N SER A 493 7.48 -7.70 5.54
CA SER A 493 8.75 -7.31 6.14
C SER A 493 9.94 -8.02 5.48
N VAL A 494 11.14 -7.53 5.75
CA VAL A 494 12.40 -8.18 5.35
C VAL A 494 12.48 -9.63 5.86
N HIS A 495 12.05 -9.89 7.10
CA HIS A 495 12.16 -11.22 7.71
C HIS A 495 11.07 -12.19 7.25
N GLU A 496 9.83 -11.72 7.13
CA GLU A 496 8.66 -12.59 6.95
C GLU A 496 8.07 -12.52 5.52
N GLY A 497 8.54 -11.58 4.69
CA GLY A 497 8.03 -11.38 3.34
C GLY A 497 6.50 -11.34 3.31
N PHE A 498 5.90 -12.06 2.38
CA PHE A 498 4.44 -12.11 2.20
C PHE A 498 3.72 -13.16 3.07
N ALA A 499 4.38 -13.74 4.09
CA ALA A 499 3.84 -14.90 4.80
C ALA A 499 2.43 -14.69 5.38
N TYR A 500 2.18 -13.58 6.09
CA TYR A 500 0.85 -13.29 6.68
C TYR A 500 -0.20 -12.96 5.62
N LEU A 501 0.19 -12.26 4.55
CA LEU A 501 -0.72 -11.95 3.44
C LEU A 501 -1.15 -13.22 2.70
N ASN A 502 -0.23 -14.15 2.49
CA ASN A 502 -0.53 -15.45 1.88
C ASN A 502 -1.44 -16.31 2.77
N VAL A 503 -1.18 -16.36 4.08
CA VAL A 503 -2.06 -17.06 5.02
C VAL A 503 -3.47 -16.46 5.00
N LEU A 504 -3.59 -15.13 5.05
CA LEU A 504 -4.89 -14.46 5.01
C LEU A 504 -5.63 -14.76 3.70
N ARG A 505 -4.94 -14.64 2.56
CA ARG A 505 -5.52 -14.93 1.25
C ARG A 505 -6.07 -16.35 1.17
N ASN A 506 -5.22 -17.35 1.47
CA ASN A 506 -5.60 -18.76 1.39
C ASN A 506 -6.79 -19.06 2.31
N PHE A 507 -6.74 -18.56 3.55
CA PHE A 507 -7.83 -18.71 4.50
C PHE A 507 -9.15 -18.14 3.97
N LEU A 508 -9.12 -16.93 3.38
CA LEU A 508 -10.31 -16.29 2.84
C LEU A 508 -10.82 -17.00 1.57
N GLU A 509 -9.93 -17.46 0.69
CA GLU A 509 -10.30 -18.26 -0.49
C GLU A 509 -11.02 -19.56 -0.07
N GLU A 510 -10.47 -20.29 0.91
CA GLU A 510 -11.07 -21.53 1.41
C GLU A 510 -12.45 -21.35 2.06
N ASN A 511 -12.72 -20.18 2.65
CA ASN A 511 -13.92 -19.92 3.44
C ASN A 511 -14.99 -19.10 2.70
N PHE A 512 -14.61 -18.33 1.66
CA PHE A 512 -15.50 -17.35 1.02
C PHE A 512 -15.43 -17.30 -0.51
N SER A 513 -14.44 -17.93 -1.15
CA SER A 513 -14.47 -18.10 -2.60
C SER A 513 -15.39 -19.27 -2.96
N GLU A 514 -16.08 -19.15 -4.09
CA GLU A 514 -16.82 -20.29 -4.64
C GLU A 514 -15.78 -21.34 -5.05
N LYS A 515 -15.95 -22.59 -4.59
CA LYS A 515 -15.19 -23.68 -5.17
C LYS A 515 -15.68 -23.83 -6.60
N GLU A 516 -14.82 -23.52 -7.57
CA GLU A 516 -15.07 -23.83 -8.98
C GLU A 516 -15.38 -25.31 -9.20
#